data_AF-A0A0F9CVJ1-F1
#
_entry.id   AF-A0A0F9CVJ1-F1
#
_cell.length_a   1.000
_cell.length_b   1.000
_cell.length_c   1.000
_cell.angle_alpha   90.00
_cell.angle_beta   90.00
_cell.angle_gamma   90.00
#
_symmetry.space_group_name_H-M   'P 1'
#
loop_
_entity.id
_entity.type
_entity.pdbx_description
1 polymer ?
#
loop_
_entity_poly.entity_id
_entity_poly.type
_entity_poly.pdbx_seq_one_letter_code
_entity_poly.pdbx_strand_id
1 'polypeptide(L)'
;VVTRFDPDIPKPKPSPKFVDKIQEMTGVKRHEIAYLGDDDNTDTLCAINAHILPFTAHYSDSGKPMEYGIPIYNPEEFIRYLSSFGGQDEPYFGWYCNGTCADTEAPIEVYALYGQHGPPMNLTGRLTRVLKHRQTDQYGESDMSDIIFHHLLNQCYLSGLTQRVDLITVYPGHSAESTNELLEELSTFLAMIFRQRFVRGLLQRHTDALKSQFQPQRKVFEQFKTIRVNPAHRSTVKGRSVLVLDDFTTTGYSLETARRMLLQAGANHVVCAAIGKWQWDYWSTRINGSWDPFSPFSLDEADVTLVRINGNINHEADAYTTEAILPVYRDHAL
;
A
#
# COMPACT_ATOMS: atom_id res chain seq x y z
N VAL A 1 -21.23 15.60 -19.72
CA VAL A 1 -22.01 14.54 -19.03
C VAL A 1 -22.11 13.37 -19.99
N VAL A 2 -21.52 12.22 -19.65
CA VAL A 2 -21.66 10.95 -20.40
C VAL A 2 -22.74 10.14 -19.70
N THR A 3 -23.69 9.57 -20.44
CA THR A 3 -24.79 8.79 -19.85
C THR A 3 -24.75 7.34 -20.32
N ARG A 4 -25.32 6.41 -19.55
CA ARG A 4 -25.41 4.99 -19.95
C ARG A 4 -26.18 4.72 -21.25
N PHE A 5 -26.91 5.72 -21.75
CA PHE A 5 -27.68 5.65 -22.98
C PHE A 5 -26.92 6.18 -24.20
N ASP A 6 -25.68 6.64 -23.99
CA ASP A 6 -24.82 7.07 -25.07
C ASP A 6 -24.55 5.87 -26.00
N PRO A 7 -24.95 5.93 -27.29
CA PRO A 7 -24.84 4.81 -28.21
C PRO A 7 -23.41 4.33 -28.43
N ASP A 8 -22.42 5.17 -28.10
CA ASP A 8 -21.00 4.85 -28.22
C ASP A 8 -20.45 4.06 -27.03
N ILE A 9 -21.28 3.69 -26.04
CA ILE A 9 -20.88 2.84 -24.92
C ILE A 9 -21.01 1.35 -25.31
N PRO A 10 -19.89 0.64 -25.48
CA PRO A 10 -19.88 -0.67 -26.13
C PRO A 10 -20.48 -1.80 -25.29
N LYS A 11 -20.51 -1.67 -23.96
CA LYS A 11 -21.15 -2.62 -23.03
C LYS A 11 -21.63 -1.90 -21.77
N PRO A 12 -22.80 -2.29 -21.21
CA PRO A 12 -23.28 -1.73 -19.95
C PRO A 12 -22.46 -2.24 -18.76
N LYS A 13 -22.69 -1.60 -17.61
CA LYS A 13 -22.26 -2.08 -16.28
C LYS A 13 -22.70 -3.55 -16.07
N PRO A 14 -21.89 -4.41 -15.43
CA PRO A 14 -20.65 -4.14 -14.70
C PRO A 14 -19.36 -4.24 -15.56
N SER A 15 -19.46 -4.09 -16.89
CA SER A 15 -18.28 -4.18 -17.76
C SER A 15 -17.34 -2.98 -17.58
N PRO A 16 -16.01 -3.19 -17.47
CA PRO A 16 -15.05 -2.08 -17.37
C PRO A 16 -14.99 -1.23 -18.63
N LYS A 17 -15.53 -1.72 -19.76
CA LYS A 17 -15.59 -0.96 -21.02
C LYS A 17 -16.39 0.33 -20.92
N PHE A 18 -17.31 0.41 -19.95
CA PHE A 18 -18.00 1.67 -19.64
C PHE A 18 -17.00 2.74 -19.19
N VAL A 19 -16.08 2.37 -18.30
CA VAL A 19 -15.01 3.25 -17.83
C VAL A 19 -14.01 3.55 -18.94
N ASP A 20 -13.61 2.54 -19.73
CA ASP A 20 -12.66 2.74 -20.84
C ASP A 20 -13.16 3.82 -21.81
N LYS A 21 -14.47 3.88 -22.06
CA LYS A 21 -15.07 4.91 -22.90
C LYS A 21 -15.04 6.29 -22.25
N ILE A 22 -15.27 6.38 -20.94
CA ILE A 22 -15.10 7.64 -20.20
C ILE A 22 -13.67 8.16 -20.36
N GLN A 23 -12.67 7.29 -20.17
CA GLN A 23 -11.27 7.65 -20.35
C GLN A 23 -10.95 8.13 -21.78
N GLU A 24 -11.48 7.43 -22.79
CA GLU A 24 -11.32 7.83 -24.20
C GLU A 24 -11.90 9.23 -24.46
N MET A 25 -13.07 9.54 -23.88
CA MET A 25 -13.77 10.80 -24.10
C MET A 25 -13.18 11.98 -23.33
N THR A 26 -12.64 11.76 -22.13
CA THR A 26 -12.19 12.84 -21.24
C THR A 26 -10.67 12.94 -21.13
N GLY A 27 -9.94 11.90 -21.51
CA GLY A 27 -8.48 11.81 -21.34
C GLY A 27 -8.03 11.54 -19.91
N VAL A 28 -8.96 11.38 -18.96
CA VAL A 28 -8.59 11.13 -17.55
C VAL A 28 -8.08 9.70 -17.35
N LYS A 29 -7.13 9.54 -16.44
CA LYS A 29 -6.58 8.24 -16.07
C LYS A 29 -7.51 7.54 -15.07
N ARG A 30 -7.37 6.21 -14.97
CA ARG A 30 -8.20 5.41 -14.04
C ARG A 30 -8.08 5.90 -12.61
N HIS A 31 -6.85 6.17 -12.15
CA HIS A 31 -6.58 6.68 -10.79
C HIS A 31 -7.02 8.13 -10.55
N GLU A 32 -7.61 8.81 -11.54
CA GLU A 32 -8.15 10.17 -11.41
C GLU A 32 -9.69 10.16 -11.38
N ILE A 33 -10.33 8.98 -11.36
CA ILE A 33 -11.79 8.82 -11.36
C ILE A 33 -12.28 8.40 -9.98
N ALA A 34 -13.33 9.05 -9.47
CA ALA A 34 -14.13 8.52 -8.37
C ALA A 34 -15.42 7.91 -8.92
N TYR A 35 -15.80 6.72 -8.47
CA TYR A 35 -17.00 6.03 -8.94
C TYR A 35 -17.97 5.81 -7.77
N LEU A 36 -19.09 6.54 -7.78
CA LEU A 36 -20.17 6.40 -6.79
C LEU A 36 -21.36 5.67 -7.42
N GLY A 37 -21.88 4.65 -6.74
CA GLY A 37 -23.10 3.94 -7.15
C GLY A 37 -23.84 3.27 -6.01
N ASP A 38 -24.99 2.66 -6.31
CA ASP A 38 -25.94 2.15 -5.31
C ASP A 38 -26.32 0.67 -5.49
N ASP A 39 -25.61 -0.05 -6.36
CA ASP A 39 -25.81 -1.47 -6.61
C ASP A 39 -24.49 -2.20 -6.85
N ASP A 40 -24.14 -3.10 -5.94
CA ASP A 40 -22.93 -3.90 -6.03
C ASP A 40 -22.83 -4.72 -7.33
N ASN A 41 -23.95 -5.26 -7.80
CA ASN A 41 -23.95 -6.15 -8.97
C ASN A 41 -23.70 -5.41 -10.29
N THR A 42 -23.80 -4.08 -10.28
CA THR A 42 -23.60 -3.27 -11.49
C THR A 42 -22.53 -2.22 -11.27
N ASP A 43 -22.71 -1.30 -10.34
CA ASP A 43 -21.86 -0.13 -10.13
C ASP A 43 -20.54 -0.49 -9.47
N THR A 44 -20.59 -1.10 -8.29
CA THR A 44 -19.37 -1.43 -7.55
C THR A 44 -18.53 -2.42 -8.33
N LEU A 45 -19.14 -3.47 -8.91
CA LEU A 45 -18.44 -4.39 -9.78
C LEU A 45 -17.88 -3.72 -11.05
N CYS A 46 -18.54 -2.70 -11.61
CA CYS A 46 -17.98 -1.93 -12.73
C CYS A 46 -16.67 -1.24 -12.32
N ALA A 47 -16.67 -0.54 -11.18
CA ALA A 47 -15.51 0.14 -10.64
C ALA A 47 -14.36 -0.83 -10.33
N ILE A 48 -14.66 -1.94 -9.62
CA ILE A 48 -13.67 -2.98 -9.30
C ILE A 48 -13.09 -3.61 -10.56
N ASN A 49 -13.93 -3.98 -11.53
CA ASN A 49 -13.46 -4.55 -12.80
C ASN A 49 -12.60 -3.58 -13.60
N ALA A 50 -12.83 -2.29 -13.43
CA ALA A 50 -12.05 -1.22 -14.06
C ALA A 50 -10.84 -0.79 -13.22
N HIS A 51 -10.61 -1.35 -12.03
CA HIS A 51 -9.57 -0.95 -11.09
C HIS A 51 -9.67 0.53 -10.67
N ILE A 52 -10.91 0.97 -10.40
CA ILE A 52 -11.27 2.31 -9.91
C ILE A 52 -11.77 2.20 -8.47
N LEU A 53 -11.47 3.22 -7.66
CA LEU A 53 -11.92 3.30 -6.27
C LEU A 53 -13.47 3.36 -6.21
N PRO A 54 -14.14 2.33 -5.67
CA PRO A 54 -15.58 2.30 -5.56
C PRO A 54 -16.06 3.00 -4.30
N PHE A 55 -17.06 3.85 -4.45
CA PHE A 55 -17.86 4.45 -3.38
C PHE A 55 -19.31 3.97 -3.49
N THR A 56 -19.96 3.74 -2.37
CA THR A 56 -21.33 3.20 -2.33
C THR A 56 -22.28 4.17 -1.64
N ALA A 57 -23.37 4.53 -2.33
CA ALA A 57 -24.37 5.47 -1.83
C ALA A 57 -25.35 4.77 -0.87
N HIS A 58 -24.97 4.63 0.41
CA HIS A 58 -25.81 4.03 1.45
C HIS A 58 -27.05 4.88 1.79
N TYR A 59 -27.07 6.15 1.39
CA TYR A 59 -28.25 7.03 1.48
C TYR A 59 -29.28 6.80 0.37
N SER A 60 -29.00 5.94 -0.60
CA SER A 60 -29.95 5.63 -1.67
C SER A 60 -31.06 4.71 -1.17
N ASP A 61 -32.28 4.92 -1.66
CA ASP A 61 -33.44 4.05 -1.37
C ASP A 61 -33.41 2.72 -2.15
N SER A 62 -32.24 2.27 -2.62
CA SER A 62 -32.12 1.03 -3.41
C SER A 62 -32.52 -0.21 -2.60
N GLY A 63 -32.41 -0.12 -1.26
CA GLY A 63 -32.75 -1.19 -0.33
C GLY A 63 -31.83 -2.42 -0.42
N LYS A 64 -30.75 -2.33 -1.20
CA LYS A 64 -29.80 -3.42 -1.39
C LYS A 64 -28.66 -3.29 -0.37
N PRO A 65 -28.28 -4.38 0.31
CA PRO A 65 -27.06 -4.37 1.11
C PRO A 65 -25.86 -4.19 0.16
N MET A 66 -24.96 -3.30 0.53
CA MET A 66 -23.70 -3.06 -0.17
C MET A 66 -22.57 -3.64 0.68
N GLU A 67 -21.77 -4.54 0.11
CA GLU A 67 -20.66 -5.24 0.75
C GLU A 67 -19.30 -4.68 0.32
N TYR A 68 -19.23 -4.08 -0.87
CA TYR A 68 -17.97 -3.66 -1.49
C TYR A 68 -17.84 -2.14 -1.56
N GLY A 69 -16.60 -1.63 -1.57
CA GLY A 69 -16.31 -0.20 -1.71
C GLY A 69 -16.36 0.59 -0.40
N ILE A 70 -16.15 1.91 -0.50
CA ILE A 70 -16.21 2.83 0.63
C ILE A 70 -17.66 3.28 0.84
N PRO A 71 -18.28 3.01 1.99
CA PRO A 71 -19.64 3.46 2.27
C PRO A 71 -19.69 4.98 2.34
N ILE A 72 -20.75 5.56 1.75
CA ILE A 72 -21.08 6.98 1.82
C ILE A 72 -22.50 7.12 2.34
N TYR A 73 -22.68 7.75 3.50
CA TYR A 73 -23.98 7.86 4.17
C TYR A 73 -24.75 9.14 3.84
N ASN A 74 -24.13 10.11 3.18
CA ASN A 74 -24.78 11.32 2.67
C ASN A 74 -23.92 11.98 1.58
N PRO A 75 -24.50 12.78 0.67
CA PRO A 75 -23.73 13.48 -0.37
C PRO A 75 -22.63 14.41 0.18
N GLU A 76 -22.85 15.05 1.33
CA GLU A 76 -21.86 15.95 1.94
C GLU A 76 -20.60 15.21 2.36
N GLU A 77 -20.72 13.97 2.84
CA GLU A 77 -19.61 13.07 3.18
C GLU A 77 -18.76 12.74 1.97
N PHE A 78 -19.39 12.45 0.83
CA PHE A 78 -18.66 12.21 -0.41
C PHE A 78 -17.87 13.45 -0.85
N ILE A 79 -18.49 14.63 -0.78
CA ILE A 79 -17.82 15.89 -1.12
C ILE A 79 -16.64 16.14 -0.17
N ARG A 80 -16.81 15.92 1.15
CA ARG A 80 -15.73 16.03 2.13
C ARG A 80 -14.61 15.05 1.81
N TYR A 81 -14.92 13.80 1.52
CA TYR A 81 -13.94 12.77 1.18
C TYR A 81 -13.11 13.16 -0.03
N LEU A 82 -13.77 13.52 -1.14
CA LEU A 82 -13.11 13.95 -2.37
C LEU A 82 -12.28 15.22 -2.17
N SER A 83 -12.76 16.16 -1.37
CA SER A 83 -12.00 17.39 -1.07
C SER A 83 -10.78 17.14 -0.19
N SER A 84 -10.82 16.10 0.64
CA SER A 84 -9.74 15.74 1.56
C SER A 84 -8.61 14.97 0.89
N PHE A 85 -8.93 14.08 -0.04
CA PHE A 85 -7.95 13.19 -0.68
C PHE A 85 -7.72 13.50 -2.16
N GLY A 86 -8.77 13.92 -2.88
CA GLY A 86 -8.71 14.14 -4.33
C GLY A 86 -8.02 15.44 -4.74
N GLY A 87 -7.72 16.33 -3.78
CA GLY A 87 -7.05 17.62 -4.04
C GLY A 87 -5.53 17.58 -3.90
N GLN A 88 -4.93 16.43 -3.61
CA GLN A 88 -3.49 16.31 -3.44
C GLN A 88 -2.77 16.22 -4.79
N ASP A 89 -1.66 16.94 -4.93
CA ASP A 89 -0.78 16.84 -6.10
C ASP A 89 0.29 15.74 -5.95
N GLU A 90 0.79 15.22 -7.07
CA GLU A 90 1.96 14.33 -7.06
C GLU A 90 3.22 15.07 -6.57
N PRO A 91 4.10 14.44 -5.76
CA PRO A 91 4.02 13.06 -5.27
C PRO A 91 3.08 12.89 -4.08
N TYR A 92 2.50 11.69 -3.98
CA TYR A 92 1.43 11.36 -3.04
C TYR A 92 1.91 10.93 -1.64
N PHE A 93 3.07 10.29 -1.56
CA PHE A 93 3.62 9.76 -0.33
C PHE A 93 4.53 10.79 0.36
N GLY A 94 4.49 10.85 1.69
CA GLY A 94 5.34 11.72 2.51
C GLY A 94 6.84 11.40 2.42
N TRP A 95 7.20 10.19 1.99
CA TRP A 95 8.57 9.85 1.61
C TRP A 95 8.60 8.83 0.48
N TYR A 96 9.60 8.93 -0.40
CA TYR A 96 9.82 7.97 -1.47
C TYR A 96 11.30 7.80 -1.80
N CYS A 97 11.66 6.62 -2.30
CA CYS A 97 12.97 6.29 -2.83
C CYS A 97 12.79 5.54 -4.15
N ASN A 98 13.24 6.19 -5.22
CA ASN A 98 13.29 5.62 -6.56
C ASN A 98 14.76 5.44 -6.97
N GLY A 99 15.06 4.32 -7.61
CA GLY A 99 16.42 4.06 -8.08
C GLY A 99 16.52 2.77 -8.88
N THR A 100 17.75 2.33 -9.09
CA THR A 100 18.05 1.12 -9.84
C THR A 100 19.09 0.31 -9.07
N CYS A 101 18.86 -0.99 -8.97
CA CYS A 101 19.77 -1.89 -8.28
C CYS A 101 21.06 -2.07 -9.09
N ALA A 102 22.20 -1.84 -8.45
CA ALA A 102 23.48 -1.73 -9.16
C ALA A 102 24.03 -3.05 -9.72
N ASP A 103 23.44 -4.20 -9.37
CA ASP A 103 23.87 -5.53 -9.84
C ASP A 103 22.85 -6.24 -10.74
N THR A 104 21.56 -5.96 -10.58
CA THR A 104 20.50 -6.58 -11.38
C THR A 104 19.77 -5.63 -12.33
N GLU A 105 20.07 -4.33 -12.27
CA GLU A 105 19.35 -3.26 -12.98
C GLU A 105 17.84 -3.21 -12.68
N ALA A 106 17.38 -3.96 -11.68
CA ALA A 106 15.98 -3.96 -11.27
C ALA A 106 15.62 -2.60 -10.64
N PRO A 107 14.44 -2.05 -10.93
CA PRO A 107 13.99 -0.82 -10.31
C PRO A 107 13.83 -0.99 -8.79
N ILE A 108 13.99 0.13 -8.10
CA ILE A 108 13.75 0.28 -6.67
C ILE A 108 12.66 1.32 -6.56
N GLU A 109 11.49 0.91 -6.05
CA GLU A 109 10.35 1.78 -5.77
C GLU A 109 9.91 1.51 -4.33
N VAL A 110 10.19 2.47 -3.43
CA VAL A 110 9.88 2.34 -2.01
C VAL A 110 9.22 3.61 -1.51
N TYR A 111 8.10 3.47 -0.83
CA TYR A 111 7.29 4.58 -0.34
C TYR A 111 7.09 4.50 1.18
N ALA A 112 6.80 5.63 1.80
CA ALA A 112 6.20 5.66 3.12
C ALA A 112 5.07 6.69 3.15
N LEU A 113 3.93 6.30 3.72
CA LEU A 113 2.74 7.15 3.82
C LEU A 113 3.10 8.46 4.52
N TYR A 114 3.74 8.36 5.68
CA TYR A 114 4.24 9.48 6.46
C TYR A 114 5.76 9.54 6.42
N GLY A 115 6.31 10.61 5.83
CA GLY A 115 7.75 10.89 5.83
C GLY A 115 8.21 11.51 7.15
N GLN A 116 7.36 12.34 7.74
CA GLN A 116 7.59 13.06 8.99
C GLN A 116 6.39 12.97 9.94
N HIS A 117 6.23 11.84 10.61
CA HIS A 117 5.13 11.66 11.58
C HIS A 117 5.39 12.26 12.98
N GLY A 118 6.56 12.89 13.19
CA GLY A 118 6.89 13.67 14.40
C GLY A 118 6.29 15.07 14.36
N PRO A 119 6.83 16.06 15.10
CA PRO A 119 6.45 17.46 14.90
C PRO A 119 6.64 17.89 13.43
N PRO A 120 5.69 18.63 12.82
CA PRO A 120 4.49 19.21 13.43
C PRO A 120 3.25 18.27 13.49
N MET A 121 3.26 17.14 12.79
CA MET A 121 2.12 16.20 12.72
C MET A 121 1.75 15.58 14.09
N ASN A 122 2.76 15.34 14.94
CA ASN A 122 2.63 14.75 16.27
C ASN A 122 1.90 13.39 16.29
N LEU A 123 2.06 12.58 15.23
CA LEU A 123 1.41 11.27 15.10
C LEU A 123 2.24 10.10 15.63
N THR A 124 3.54 10.28 15.87
CA THR A 124 4.48 9.21 16.27
C THR A 124 3.93 8.26 17.35
N GLY A 125 3.42 8.81 18.45
CA GLY A 125 2.89 8.01 19.55
C GLY A 125 1.62 7.24 19.18
N ARG A 126 0.75 7.86 18.38
CA ARG A 126 -0.52 7.28 17.90
C ARG A 126 -0.25 6.13 16.93
N LEU A 127 0.59 6.37 15.91
CA LEU A 127 1.00 5.35 14.95
C LEU A 127 1.69 4.16 15.65
N THR A 128 2.51 4.43 16.67
CA THR A 128 3.16 3.36 17.44
C THR A 128 2.15 2.52 18.23
N ARG A 129 1.15 3.14 18.87
CA ARG A 129 0.08 2.42 19.59
C ARG A 129 -0.73 1.52 18.66
N VAL A 130 -1.15 2.05 17.53
CA VAL A 130 -1.97 1.30 16.55
C VAL A 130 -1.14 0.19 15.90
N LEU A 131 -0.02 0.53 15.27
CA LEU A 131 0.72 -0.39 14.40
C LEU A 131 1.59 -1.40 15.16
N LYS A 132 2.15 -1.02 16.31
CA LYS A 132 3.07 -1.89 17.09
C LYS A 132 2.43 -2.51 18.32
N HIS A 133 1.58 -1.75 19.02
CA HIS A 133 0.95 -2.21 20.25
C HIS A 133 -0.46 -2.77 20.04
N ARG A 134 -1.02 -2.64 18.82
CA ARG A 134 -2.37 -3.11 18.46
C ARG A 134 -3.44 -2.54 19.38
N GLN A 135 -3.27 -1.26 19.73
CA GLN A 135 -4.20 -0.52 20.58
C GLN A 135 -5.02 0.41 19.71
N THR A 136 -6.30 0.53 20.01
CA THR A 136 -7.14 1.56 19.43
C THR A 136 -6.64 2.93 19.87
N ASP A 137 -6.70 3.90 18.97
CA ASP A 137 -6.29 5.27 19.24
C ASP A 137 -7.20 6.23 18.48
N GLN A 138 -7.84 7.15 19.19
CA GLN A 138 -8.81 8.06 18.60
C GLN A 138 -8.15 9.38 18.21
N TYR A 139 -8.39 9.85 17.00
CA TYR A 139 -8.03 11.18 16.54
C TYR A 139 -9.30 11.98 16.27
N GLY A 140 -9.69 12.82 17.23
CA GLY A 140 -11.00 13.46 17.22
C GLY A 140 -12.12 12.43 17.33
N GLU A 141 -13.01 12.40 16.35
CA GLU A 141 -14.16 11.47 16.31
C GLU A 141 -13.85 10.15 15.60
N SER A 142 -12.65 9.98 15.04
CA SER A 142 -12.30 8.83 14.20
C SER A 142 -11.23 7.94 14.83
N ASP A 143 -11.25 6.64 14.52
CA ASP A 143 -10.12 5.76 14.85
C ASP A 143 -8.94 6.06 13.93
N MET A 144 -7.74 6.12 14.51
CA MET A 144 -6.50 6.34 13.77
C MET A 144 -6.27 5.23 12.72
N SER A 145 -6.79 4.03 12.95
CA SER A 145 -6.76 2.92 11.99
C SER A 145 -7.53 3.26 10.71
N ASP A 146 -8.70 3.90 10.84
CA ASP A 146 -9.53 4.33 9.70
C ASP A 146 -8.84 5.46 8.91
N ILE A 147 -8.19 6.38 9.61
CA ILE A 147 -7.38 7.44 8.98
C ILE A 147 -6.22 6.82 8.19
N ILE A 148 -5.48 5.89 8.79
CA ILE A 148 -4.38 5.18 8.11
C ILE A 148 -4.93 4.42 6.89
N PHE A 149 -6.07 3.74 7.04
CA PHE A 149 -6.71 2.99 5.98
C PHE A 149 -7.05 3.86 4.78
N HIS A 150 -7.87 4.89 4.98
CA HIS A 150 -8.29 5.76 3.88
C HIS A 150 -7.11 6.51 3.28
N HIS A 151 -6.15 6.95 4.10
CA HIS A 151 -4.99 7.66 3.60
C HIS A 151 -4.10 6.73 2.74
N LEU A 152 -3.74 5.55 3.23
CA LEU A 152 -2.97 4.58 2.44
C LEU A 152 -3.70 4.19 1.16
N LEU A 153 -5.02 3.95 1.26
CA LEU A 153 -5.86 3.61 0.14
C LEU A 153 -5.81 4.65 -0.97
N ASN A 154 -6.02 5.92 -0.63
CA ASN A 154 -5.97 7.00 -1.60
C ASN A 154 -4.56 7.18 -2.18
N GLN A 155 -3.48 7.13 -1.38
CA GLN A 155 -2.14 7.29 -1.95
C GLN A 155 -1.78 6.14 -2.89
N CYS A 156 -2.14 4.90 -2.55
CA CYS A 156 -1.98 3.76 -3.45
C CYS A 156 -2.80 3.91 -4.74
N TYR A 157 -4.02 4.45 -4.63
CA TYR A 157 -4.89 4.67 -5.77
C TYR A 157 -4.37 5.78 -6.68
N LEU A 158 -4.25 7.00 -6.16
CA LEU A 158 -3.89 8.21 -6.89
C LEU A 158 -2.51 8.10 -7.56
N SER A 159 -1.54 7.44 -6.90
CA SER A 159 -0.21 7.18 -7.49
C SER A 159 -0.20 6.18 -8.64
N GLY A 160 -1.35 5.59 -8.98
CA GLY A 160 -1.45 4.54 -9.97
C GLY A 160 -0.87 3.20 -9.51
N LEU A 161 -0.50 3.05 -8.23
CA LEU A 161 0.19 1.86 -7.72
C LEU A 161 -0.70 0.63 -7.81
N THR A 162 -1.99 0.78 -7.52
CA THR A 162 -2.95 -0.34 -7.53
C THR A 162 -3.14 -0.92 -8.94
N GLN A 163 -2.98 -0.11 -10.00
CA GLN A 163 -3.07 -0.60 -11.38
C GLN A 163 -1.79 -1.30 -11.88
N ARG A 164 -0.67 -1.23 -11.13
CA ARG A 164 0.63 -1.79 -11.52
C ARG A 164 1.02 -3.08 -10.78
N VAL A 165 0.21 -3.51 -9.81
CA VAL A 165 0.51 -4.65 -8.94
C VAL A 165 -0.53 -5.77 -9.09
N ASP A 166 -0.07 -7.02 -9.07
CA ASP A 166 -0.90 -8.23 -9.14
C ASP A 166 -1.18 -8.81 -7.75
N LEU A 167 -0.19 -8.72 -6.86
CA LEU A 167 -0.18 -9.34 -5.54
C LEU A 167 0.09 -8.29 -4.48
N ILE A 168 -0.55 -8.47 -3.32
CA ILE A 168 -0.25 -7.69 -2.11
C ILE A 168 0.19 -8.67 -1.02
N THR A 169 1.22 -8.31 -0.25
CA THR A 169 1.63 -9.04 0.95
C THR A 169 2.12 -8.08 2.02
N VAL A 170 2.28 -8.60 3.24
CA VAL A 170 2.79 -7.86 4.40
C VAL A 170 4.13 -8.45 4.81
N TYR A 171 5.08 -7.60 5.20
CA TYR A 171 6.35 -8.03 5.77
C TYR A 171 6.12 -8.71 7.13
N PRO A 172 6.72 -9.89 7.40
CA PRO A 172 6.48 -10.60 8.66
C PRO A 172 7.08 -9.86 9.86
N GLY A 173 6.36 -9.89 10.98
CA GLY A 173 6.79 -9.31 12.25
C GLY A 173 8.02 -10.01 12.85
N HIS A 174 8.35 -9.74 14.11
CA HIS A 174 9.59 -10.22 14.72
C HIS A 174 9.66 -11.71 15.05
N SER A 175 8.53 -12.40 15.23
CA SER A 175 8.48 -13.86 15.42
C SER A 175 7.82 -14.54 14.22
N ALA A 176 8.09 -15.85 14.05
CA ALA A 176 7.52 -16.65 12.97
C ALA A 176 5.97 -16.65 12.93
N GLU A 177 5.31 -16.38 14.05
CA GLU A 177 3.85 -16.35 14.20
C GLU A 177 3.26 -14.94 14.32
N SER A 178 4.10 -13.90 14.40
CA SER A 178 3.59 -12.53 14.54
C SER A 178 3.07 -11.98 13.22
N THR A 179 1.75 -11.78 13.16
CA THR A 179 1.02 -11.14 12.05
C THR A 179 0.62 -9.72 12.45
N ASN A 180 0.61 -8.76 11.52
CA ASN A 180 0.06 -7.43 11.76
C ASN A 180 -1.38 -7.41 11.24
N GLU A 181 -2.34 -7.72 12.12
CA GLU A 181 -3.77 -7.86 11.77
C GLU A 181 -4.31 -6.64 11.02
N LEU A 182 -4.00 -5.42 11.50
CA LEU A 182 -4.37 -4.20 10.80
C LEU A 182 -3.81 -4.19 9.37
N LEU A 183 -2.50 -4.37 9.17
CA LEU A 183 -1.93 -4.38 7.81
C LEU A 183 -2.51 -5.51 6.93
N GLU A 184 -2.86 -6.66 7.50
CA GLU A 184 -3.50 -7.77 6.77
C GLU A 184 -4.94 -7.43 6.36
N GLU A 185 -5.70 -6.77 7.24
CA GLU A 185 -7.05 -6.25 6.95
C GLU A 185 -7.00 -5.18 5.87
N LEU A 186 -6.11 -4.18 6.02
CA LEU A 186 -5.85 -3.15 5.01
C LEU A 186 -5.50 -3.78 3.66
N SER A 187 -4.60 -4.78 3.65
CA SER A 187 -4.17 -5.47 2.44
C SER A 187 -5.30 -6.28 1.79
N THR A 188 -6.14 -6.92 2.61
CA THR A 188 -7.29 -7.69 2.13
C THR A 188 -8.29 -6.77 1.46
N PHE A 189 -8.59 -5.62 2.08
CA PHE A 189 -9.48 -4.63 1.49
C PHE A 189 -8.92 -4.06 0.19
N LEU A 190 -7.66 -3.62 0.17
CA LEU A 190 -6.99 -3.12 -1.04
C LEU A 190 -7.07 -4.13 -2.19
N ALA A 191 -6.76 -5.39 -1.91
CA ALA A 191 -6.82 -6.46 -2.91
C ALA A 191 -8.24 -6.69 -3.42
N MET A 192 -9.25 -6.62 -2.55
CA MET A 192 -10.65 -6.77 -2.91
C MET A 192 -11.11 -5.66 -3.86
N ILE A 193 -10.91 -4.38 -3.50
CA ILE A 193 -11.49 -3.27 -4.27
C ILE A 193 -10.76 -2.96 -5.57
N PHE A 194 -9.50 -3.37 -5.72
CA PHE A 194 -8.76 -3.22 -6.96
C PHE A 194 -8.46 -4.56 -7.65
N ARG A 195 -9.13 -5.64 -7.24
CA ARG A 195 -9.07 -6.96 -7.90
C ARG A 195 -7.66 -7.57 -7.97
N GLN A 196 -6.81 -7.31 -6.98
CA GLN A 196 -5.56 -8.04 -6.77
C GLN A 196 -5.80 -9.24 -5.85
N ARG A 197 -4.72 -9.99 -5.61
CA ARG A 197 -4.71 -11.08 -4.64
C ARG A 197 -3.83 -10.71 -3.46
N PHE A 198 -4.43 -10.66 -2.27
CA PHE A 198 -3.65 -10.67 -1.03
C PHE A 198 -3.11 -12.08 -0.75
N VAL A 199 -1.80 -12.19 -0.49
CA VAL A 199 -1.13 -13.46 -0.19
C VAL A 199 -0.51 -13.38 1.20
N ARG A 200 -1.27 -13.84 2.19
CA ARG A 200 -0.81 -13.97 3.57
C ARG A 200 0.35 -14.96 3.64
N GLY A 201 1.43 -14.59 4.35
CA GLY A 201 2.59 -15.47 4.53
C GLY A 201 3.39 -15.75 3.26
N LEU A 202 3.34 -14.84 2.27
CA LEU A 202 4.20 -14.91 1.08
C LEU A 202 5.68 -14.85 1.47
N LEU A 203 6.00 -13.93 2.39
CA LEU A 203 7.28 -13.85 3.08
C LEU A 203 7.13 -14.48 4.46
N GLN A 204 8.03 -15.40 4.81
CA GLN A 204 8.01 -16.12 6.07
C GLN A 204 9.29 -15.84 6.84
N ARG A 205 9.14 -15.48 8.13
CA ARG A 205 10.24 -15.55 9.07
C ARG A 205 10.40 -17.01 9.53
N HIS A 206 11.48 -17.67 9.11
CA HIS A 206 11.74 -19.08 9.42
C HIS A 206 12.62 -19.27 10.67
N THR A 207 13.19 -18.19 11.19
CA THR A 207 13.97 -18.18 12.43
C THR A 207 13.68 -16.88 13.17
N ASP A 208 13.45 -16.96 14.48
CA ASP A 208 13.10 -15.80 15.27
C ASP A 208 14.18 -14.73 15.21
N ALA A 209 13.71 -13.50 15.13
CA ALA A 209 14.53 -12.33 15.03
C ALA A 209 14.63 -11.67 16.41
N LEU A 210 15.85 -11.36 16.88
CA LEU A 210 16.01 -10.44 18.03
C LEU A 210 15.27 -9.12 17.76
N LYS A 211 14.52 -8.56 18.71
CA LYS A 211 13.72 -7.33 18.44
C LYS A 211 14.63 -6.17 18.03
N SER A 212 14.21 -5.36 17.03
CA SER A 212 15.02 -4.25 16.49
C SER A 212 15.40 -3.20 17.53
N GLN A 213 14.55 -3.00 18.56
CA GLN A 213 14.82 -2.09 19.68
C GLN A 213 16.08 -2.44 20.50
N PHE A 214 16.53 -3.70 20.47
CA PHE A 214 17.73 -4.15 21.19
C PHE A 214 18.97 -4.24 20.28
N GLN A 215 18.82 -3.97 18.97
CA GLN A 215 19.91 -3.94 18.00
C GLN A 215 19.75 -2.71 17.10
N PRO A 216 20.18 -1.52 17.56
CA PRO A 216 20.12 -0.29 16.77
C PRO A 216 20.87 -0.38 15.42
N GLN A 217 21.70 -1.41 15.23
CA GLN A 217 22.33 -1.76 13.96
C GLN A 217 22.01 -3.20 13.54
N ARG A 218 20.73 -3.56 13.54
CA ARG A 218 20.33 -4.83 12.93
C ARG A 218 20.77 -4.81 11.47
N LYS A 219 21.81 -5.56 11.14
CA LYS A 219 22.39 -5.57 9.80
C LYS A 219 21.37 -6.15 8.82
N VAL A 220 21.34 -5.65 7.60
CA VAL A 220 20.50 -6.21 6.53
C VAL A 220 20.71 -7.72 6.37
N PHE A 221 21.95 -8.18 6.58
CA PHE A 221 22.32 -9.60 6.51
C PHE A 221 21.51 -10.48 7.48
N GLU A 222 21.27 -10.02 8.71
CA GLU A 222 20.46 -10.74 9.69
C GLU A 222 18.99 -10.89 9.25
N GLN A 223 18.48 -9.94 8.44
CA GLN A 223 17.15 -10.08 7.85
C GLN A 223 17.15 -11.18 6.78
N PHE A 224 18.15 -11.20 5.90
CA PHE A 224 18.30 -12.30 4.92
C PHE A 224 18.40 -13.67 5.60
N LYS A 225 19.11 -13.79 6.72
CA LYS A 225 19.24 -15.06 7.46
C LYS A 225 17.94 -15.56 8.12
N THR A 226 16.94 -14.71 8.27
CA THR A 226 15.70 -15.04 9.01
C THR A 226 14.46 -15.07 8.13
N ILE A 227 14.51 -14.48 6.95
CA ILE A 227 13.40 -14.37 6.00
C ILE A 227 13.63 -15.29 4.81
N ARG A 228 12.54 -15.89 4.31
CA ARG A 228 12.48 -16.55 3.00
C ARG A 228 11.14 -16.28 2.34
N VAL A 229 11.06 -16.50 1.03
CA VAL A 229 9.77 -16.68 0.35
C VAL A 229 9.22 -18.05 0.74
N ASN A 230 7.95 -18.11 1.12
CA ASN A 230 7.30 -19.38 1.46
C ASN A 230 7.28 -20.31 0.23
N PRO A 231 7.88 -21.52 0.30
CA PRO A 231 7.92 -22.47 -0.82
C PRO A 231 6.56 -22.80 -1.44
N ALA A 232 5.49 -22.76 -0.64
CA ALA A 232 4.12 -23.02 -1.11
C ALA A 232 3.64 -21.98 -2.16
N HIS A 233 4.27 -20.81 -2.20
CA HIS A 233 3.89 -19.71 -3.10
C HIS A 233 4.85 -19.53 -4.28
N ARG A 234 5.73 -20.49 -4.56
CA ARG A 234 6.68 -20.43 -5.69
C ARG A 234 6.02 -20.12 -7.03
N SER A 235 4.91 -20.79 -7.34
CA SER A 235 4.15 -20.53 -8.57
C SER A 235 3.33 -19.25 -8.52
N THR A 236 2.97 -18.79 -7.31
CA THR A 236 2.18 -17.57 -7.12
C THR A 236 3.00 -16.33 -7.45
N VAL A 237 4.27 -16.26 -7.03
CA VAL A 237 5.14 -15.09 -7.22
C VAL A 237 5.64 -14.93 -8.66
N LYS A 238 5.89 -16.04 -9.36
CA LYS A 238 6.58 -16.04 -10.64
C LYS A 238 5.86 -15.15 -11.68
N GLY A 239 6.60 -14.17 -12.22
CA GLY A 239 6.14 -13.24 -13.24
C GLY A 239 5.16 -12.18 -12.75
N ARG A 240 4.95 -12.05 -11.43
CA ARG A 240 4.01 -11.09 -10.84
C ARG A 240 4.68 -9.81 -10.37
N SER A 241 3.94 -8.72 -10.43
CA SER A 241 4.24 -7.47 -9.73
C SER A 241 3.69 -7.51 -8.31
N VAL A 242 4.54 -7.32 -7.30
CA VAL A 242 4.17 -7.50 -5.88
C VAL A 242 4.28 -6.18 -5.12
N LEU A 243 3.24 -5.81 -4.38
CA LEU A 243 3.27 -4.78 -3.35
C LEU A 243 3.57 -5.42 -1.99
N VAL A 244 4.62 -4.96 -1.32
CA VAL A 244 4.96 -5.35 0.06
C VAL A 244 4.66 -4.19 1.01
N LEU A 245 3.78 -4.43 1.99
CA LEU A 245 3.46 -3.47 3.04
C LEU A 245 4.22 -3.77 4.34
N ASP A 246 4.66 -2.74 5.05
CA ASP A 246 5.29 -2.83 6.37
C ASP A 246 4.75 -1.72 7.31
N ASP A 247 4.95 -1.86 8.62
CA ASP A 247 4.45 -0.88 9.59
C ASP A 247 5.30 0.41 9.54
N PHE A 248 6.60 0.24 9.75
CA PHE A 248 7.58 1.29 9.78
C PHE A 248 8.86 0.82 9.13
N THR A 249 9.50 1.74 8.42
CA THR A 249 10.86 1.51 7.95
C THR A 249 11.81 2.57 8.49
N THR A 250 13.01 2.14 8.90
CA THR A 250 14.06 3.04 9.38
C THR A 250 15.09 3.23 8.28
N THR A 251 15.87 2.17 7.98
CA THR A 251 16.93 2.17 6.96
C THR A 251 16.52 1.47 5.66
N GLY A 252 15.31 0.92 5.58
CA GLY A 252 14.86 0.15 4.42
C GLY A 252 15.18 -1.34 4.46
N TYR A 253 15.94 -1.86 5.44
CA TYR A 253 16.44 -3.24 5.41
C TYR A 253 15.36 -4.32 5.29
N SER A 254 14.23 -4.20 5.99
CA SER A 254 13.10 -5.13 5.88
C SER A 254 12.58 -5.17 4.44
N LEU A 255 12.24 -4.00 3.90
CA LEU A 255 11.69 -3.84 2.56
C LEU A 255 12.70 -4.25 1.48
N GLU A 256 13.99 -3.93 1.62
CA GLU A 256 15.03 -4.39 0.70
C GLU A 256 15.20 -5.91 0.72
N THR A 257 15.16 -6.53 1.90
CA THR A 257 15.21 -7.99 2.03
C THR A 257 14.02 -8.63 1.31
N ALA A 258 12.81 -8.11 1.54
CA ALA A 258 11.60 -8.56 0.85
C ALA A 258 11.70 -8.40 -0.67
N ARG A 259 12.14 -7.23 -1.13
CA ARG A 259 12.34 -6.92 -2.55
C ARG A 259 13.29 -7.92 -3.21
N ARG A 260 14.46 -8.15 -2.60
CA ARG A 260 15.45 -9.11 -3.10
C ARG A 260 14.96 -10.54 -3.10
N MET A 261 14.30 -10.97 -2.02
CA MET A 261 13.68 -12.31 -1.91
C MET A 261 12.66 -12.57 -3.02
N LEU A 262 11.75 -11.62 -3.25
CA LEU A 262 10.69 -11.76 -4.24
C LEU A 262 11.22 -11.67 -5.68
N LEU A 263 12.15 -10.76 -5.97
CA LEU A 263 12.80 -10.68 -7.29
C LEU A 263 13.60 -11.95 -7.59
N GLN A 264 14.40 -12.44 -6.63
CA GLN A 264 15.12 -13.71 -6.79
C GLN A 264 14.15 -14.89 -6.96
N ALA A 265 12.96 -14.84 -6.34
CA ALA A 265 11.91 -15.85 -6.50
C ALA A 265 11.20 -15.78 -7.87
N GLY A 266 11.55 -14.82 -8.70
CA GLY A 266 11.05 -14.65 -10.06
C GLY A 266 9.88 -13.68 -10.18
N ALA A 267 9.64 -12.80 -9.20
CA ALA A 267 8.73 -11.68 -9.37
C ALA A 267 9.21 -10.79 -10.54
N ASN A 268 8.27 -10.27 -11.33
CA ASN A 268 8.59 -9.34 -12.43
C ASN A 268 8.97 -7.96 -11.88
N HIS A 269 8.27 -7.52 -10.84
CA HIS A 269 8.46 -6.23 -10.22
C HIS A 269 8.09 -6.28 -8.74
N VAL A 270 8.74 -5.47 -7.91
CA VAL A 270 8.42 -5.39 -6.48
C VAL A 270 8.44 -3.93 -6.04
N VAL A 271 7.28 -3.46 -5.56
CA VAL A 271 7.12 -2.16 -4.93
C VAL A 271 6.96 -2.37 -3.43
N CYS A 272 7.56 -1.50 -2.64
CA CYS A 272 7.44 -1.55 -1.18
C CYS A 272 6.79 -0.28 -0.65
N ALA A 273 5.93 -0.39 0.35
CA ALA A 273 5.37 0.74 1.07
C ALA A 273 5.35 0.48 2.58
N ALA A 274 5.58 1.52 3.37
CA ALA A 274 5.42 1.49 4.82
C ALA A 274 4.43 2.57 5.28
N ILE A 275 3.87 2.44 6.49
CA ILE A 275 3.04 3.52 7.05
C ILE A 275 3.92 4.69 7.52
N GLY A 276 5.02 4.42 8.25
CA GLY A 276 5.90 5.48 8.76
C GLY A 276 7.37 5.32 8.41
N LYS A 277 8.07 6.45 8.26
CA LYS A 277 9.52 6.53 8.05
C LYS A 277 10.22 7.25 9.21
N TRP A 278 11.26 6.63 9.79
CA TRP A 278 12.02 7.23 10.91
C TRP A 278 13.30 8.00 10.51
N GLN A 279 13.94 7.63 9.40
CA GLN A 279 15.18 8.23 8.91
C GLN A 279 15.05 8.51 7.42
N TRP A 280 16.04 9.12 6.75
CA TRP A 280 15.85 9.56 5.36
C TRP A 280 16.40 8.54 4.36
N ASP A 281 17.38 7.75 4.80
CA ASP A 281 18.11 6.85 3.93
C ASP A 281 17.32 5.58 3.61
N TYR A 282 17.58 5.08 2.41
CA TYR A 282 17.28 3.72 2.01
C TYR A 282 18.58 3.01 1.67
N TRP A 283 18.73 1.79 2.15
CA TRP A 283 19.89 0.98 1.85
C TRP A 283 19.48 -0.20 0.97
N SER A 284 19.91 -0.14 -0.28
CA SER A 284 19.84 -1.29 -1.18
C SER A 284 21.03 -2.22 -0.92
N THR A 285 20.93 -3.42 -1.44
CA THR A 285 21.97 -4.44 -1.34
C THR A 285 22.53 -4.73 -2.73
N ARG A 286 23.76 -5.23 -2.80
CA ARG A 286 24.32 -6.01 -3.90
C ARG A 286 24.60 -7.41 -3.35
N ILE A 287 24.15 -8.45 -4.03
CA ILE A 287 24.33 -9.83 -3.57
C ILE A 287 25.18 -10.58 -4.59
N ASN A 288 26.36 -11.02 -4.16
CA ASN A 288 27.25 -11.82 -4.99
C ASN A 288 27.03 -13.30 -4.69
N GLY A 289 26.76 -14.10 -5.72
CA GLY A 289 26.57 -15.54 -5.58
C GLY A 289 25.13 -16.00 -5.73
N SER A 290 24.96 -17.31 -5.93
CA SER A 290 23.66 -17.93 -6.15
C SER A 290 23.06 -18.37 -4.82
N TRP A 291 21.77 -18.15 -4.66
CA TRP A 291 21.01 -18.55 -3.48
C TRP A 291 19.57 -18.86 -3.85
N ASP A 292 18.93 -19.73 -3.05
CA ASP A 292 17.53 -20.11 -3.22
C ASP A 292 16.64 -19.30 -2.27
N PRO A 293 15.76 -18.41 -2.77
CA PRO A 293 14.94 -17.55 -1.92
C PRO A 293 13.82 -18.31 -1.19
N PHE A 294 13.65 -19.60 -1.50
CA PHE A 294 12.69 -20.48 -0.84
C PHE A 294 13.33 -21.33 0.28
N SER A 295 14.66 -21.22 0.45
CA SER A 295 15.44 -21.91 1.48
C SER A 295 16.10 -20.89 2.41
N PRO A 296 16.56 -21.29 3.60
CA PRO A 296 17.34 -20.40 4.46
C PRO A 296 18.53 -19.81 3.70
N PHE A 297 18.76 -18.50 3.85
CA PHE A 297 19.79 -17.79 3.11
C PHE A 297 21.18 -18.38 3.38
N SER A 298 21.83 -18.85 2.32
CA SER A 298 23.04 -19.69 2.38
C SER A 298 24.35 -18.92 2.23
N LEU A 299 24.30 -17.64 1.86
CA LEU A 299 25.48 -16.79 1.65
C LEU A 299 25.97 -16.19 2.96
N ASP A 300 27.21 -15.70 2.94
CA ASP A 300 27.88 -15.07 4.08
C ASP A 300 27.76 -13.54 4.04
N GLU A 301 28.10 -12.86 5.15
CA GLU A 301 27.96 -11.40 5.23
C GLU A 301 28.80 -10.68 4.16
N ALA A 302 29.96 -11.24 3.81
CA ALA A 302 30.85 -10.70 2.78
C ALA A 302 30.23 -10.69 1.37
N ASP A 303 29.22 -11.53 1.12
CA ASP A 303 28.50 -11.60 -0.16
C ASP A 303 27.45 -10.50 -0.32
N VAL A 304 27.12 -9.79 0.77
CA VAL A 304 26.09 -8.75 0.79
C VAL A 304 26.73 -7.39 1.02
N THR A 305 26.82 -6.60 -0.05
CA THR A 305 27.31 -5.21 0.02
C THR A 305 26.14 -4.24 0.14
N LEU A 306 26.27 -3.24 1.02
CA LEU A 306 25.28 -2.18 1.17
C LEU A 306 25.55 -1.01 0.22
N VAL A 307 24.50 -0.55 -0.46
CA VAL A 307 24.52 0.62 -1.33
C VAL A 307 23.48 1.61 -0.83
N ARG A 308 23.94 2.78 -0.37
CA ARG A 308 23.05 3.86 0.06
C ARG A 308 22.36 4.47 -1.15
N ILE A 309 21.04 4.63 -1.06
CA ILE A 309 20.22 5.37 -2.00
C ILE A 309 19.52 6.49 -1.23
N ASN A 310 19.56 7.69 -1.80
CA ASN A 310 18.91 8.84 -1.18
C ASN A 310 17.40 8.72 -1.36
N GLY A 311 16.68 8.66 -0.24
CA GLY A 311 15.25 8.90 -0.24
C GLY A 311 14.95 10.39 -0.25
N ASN A 312 13.75 10.75 -0.69
CA ASN A 312 13.25 12.10 -0.73
C ASN A 312 12.09 12.23 0.26
N ILE A 313 12.15 13.23 1.14
CA ILE A 313 11.00 13.64 1.94
C ILE A 313 10.13 14.54 1.07
N ASN A 314 8.83 14.32 1.16
CA ASN A 314 7.83 15.14 0.53
C ASN A 314 7.09 15.92 1.62
N HIS A 315 7.63 17.10 1.94
CA HIS A 315 7.03 17.97 2.94
C HIS A 315 5.64 18.45 2.54
N GLU A 316 5.34 18.56 1.24
CA GLU A 316 4.04 18.99 0.73
C GLU A 316 2.96 17.93 1.02
N ALA A 317 3.25 16.64 0.80
CA ALA A 317 2.31 15.57 1.17
C ALA A 317 2.09 15.47 2.69
N ASP A 318 3.15 15.57 3.49
CA ASP A 318 3.03 15.56 4.96
C ASP A 318 2.26 16.81 5.48
N ALA A 319 2.50 17.98 4.87
CA ALA A 319 1.76 19.21 5.17
C ALA A 319 0.29 19.10 4.77
N TYR A 320 0.00 18.60 3.56
CA TYR A 320 -1.36 18.35 3.08
C TYR A 320 -2.12 17.41 4.01
N THR A 321 -1.45 16.38 4.54
CA THR A 321 -2.06 15.52 5.56
C THR A 321 -2.50 16.32 6.79
N THR A 322 -1.66 17.24 7.26
CA THR A 322 -1.94 18.04 8.46
C THR A 322 -3.01 19.11 8.22
N GLU A 323 -3.05 19.68 7.02
CA GLU A 323 -3.86 20.85 6.68
C GLU A 323 -5.22 20.49 6.06
N ALA A 324 -5.30 19.38 5.32
CA ALA A 324 -6.50 18.97 4.59
C ALA A 324 -7.10 17.66 5.11
N ILE A 325 -6.29 16.63 5.38
CA ILE A 325 -6.80 15.29 5.74
C ILE A 325 -7.18 15.22 7.22
N LEU A 326 -6.23 15.44 8.13
CA LEU A 326 -6.44 15.28 9.57
C LEU A 326 -7.57 16.15 10.15
N PRO A 327 -7.78 17.41 9.71
CA PRO A 327 -8.88 18.22 10.22
C PRO A 327 -10.26 17.61 9.97
N VAL A 328 -10.46 16.92 8.84
CA VAL A 328 -11.76 16.30 8.52
C VAL A 328 -12.09 15.19 9.52
N TYR A 329 -11.12 14.35 9.86
CA TYR A 329 -11.30 13.28 10.86
C TYR A 329 -11.39 13.78 12.30
N ARG A 330 -10.90 15.01 12.56
CA ARG A 330 -11.00 15.62 13.89
C ARG A 330 -12.44 15.94 14.23
N ASP A 331 -13.15 16.52 13.26
CA ASP A 331 -14.46 17.14 13.46
C ASP A 331 -15.61 16.24 12.99
N HIS A 332 -15.31 15.20 12.20
CA HIS A 332 -16.27 14.26 11.66
C HIS A 332 -15.68 12.84 11.60
N ALA A 333 -16.45 11.83 11.98
CA ALA A 333 -16.21 10.48 11.49
C ALA A 333 -16.57 10.40 9.99
N LEU A 334 -15.68 9.85 9.17
CA LEU A 334 -15.95 9.55 7.75
C LEU A 334 -16.47 8.14 7.59
#